data_AF-A0A960ZBH2-F1
#
_entry.id   AF-A0A960ZBH2-F1
#
_cell.length_a   1.000
_cell.length_b   1.000
_cell.length_c   1.000
_cell.angle_alpha   90.00
_cell.angle_beta   90.00
_cell.angle_gamma   90.00
#
_symmetry.space_group_name_H-M   'P 1'
#
loop_
_entity.id
_entity.type
_entity.pdbx_description
1 polymer ?
#
loop_
_entity_poly.entity_id
_entity_poly.type
_entity_poly.pdbx_seq_one_letter_code
_entity_poly.pdbx_strand_id
1 'polypeptide(L)'
;MNKKCLLIFTIAISFEIFSEEVKITQEYLLNSEANISFEKNTFEISTGYGGWASGTYRIENNTIVIVPNNINYYGLEYLQNKEIHYKVIRQKNSIYTDSFVCIDNYKGIDPIKSFVNRSSRLPEGSLIKIKPDIEVILLEEYLAEVNDNVNIRDYPSLKGNKFIIEFRDSGDKPFKYLPKGKKVFVKGRTKNKYKINDKINYWYMIYPFLDEYDYMHLEDKSIKPKTEHNWIYGEFLEKSKTDFPNYK
;
A
#
# COMPACT_ATOMS: atom_id res chain seq x y z
N MET A 1 58.59 -3.41 -20.62
CA MET A 1 57.11 -3.45 -20.72
C MET A 1 56.55 -4.16 -19.49
N ASN A 2 56.23 -3.43 -18.42
CA ASN A 2 55.63 -4.00 -17.22
C ASN A 2 54.13 -3.66 -17.20
N LYS A 3 53.28 -4.67 -17.46
CA LYS A 3 51.84 -4.56 -17.29
C LYS A 3 51.53 -4.56 -15.78
N LYS A 4 51.17 -3.40 -15.24
CA LYS A 4 50.55 -3.31 -13.92
C LYS A 4 49.10 -3.78 -14.05
N CYS A 5 48.80 -4.96 -13.48
CA CYS A 5 47.42 -5.40 -13.24
C CYS A 5 46.78 -4.43 -12.23
N LEU A 6 45.79 -3.67 -12.70
CA LEU A 6 44.92 -2.86 -11.86
C LEU A 6 43.95 -3.82 -11.16
N LEU A 7 44.20 -4.15 -9.89
CA LEU A 7 43.27 -4.91 -9.07
C LEU A 7 42.15 -3.93 -8.66
N ILE A 8 41.00 -4.02 -9.33
CA ILE A 8 39.79 -3.32 -8.91
C ILE A 8 39.25 -4.09 -7.70
N PHE A 9 39.47 -3.58 -6.50
CA PHE A 9 38.72 -4.00 -5.32
C PHE A 9 37.29 -3.51 -5.49
N THR A 10 36.41 -4.38 -5.98
CA THR A 10 34.98 -4.21 -5.82
C THR A 10 34.70 -4.35 -4.33
N ILE A 11 34.66 -3.22 -3.61
CA ILE A 11 34.07 -3.18 -2.28
C ILE A 11 32.59 -3.50 -2.52
N ALA A 12 32.23 -4.77 -2.31
CA ALA A 12 30.85 -5.15 -2.09
C ALA A 12 30.43 -4.44 -0.80
N ILE A 13 29.89 -3.23 -0.94
CA ILE A 13 29.09 -2.62 0.11
C ILE A 13 27.84 -3.50 0.17
N SER A 14 27.90 -4.53 0.99
CA SER A 14 26.70 -5.15 1.53
C SER A 14 25.91 -4.00 2.15
N PHE A 15 24.84 -3.60 1.47
CA PHE A 15 23.77 -2.83 2.08
C PHE A 15 23.12 -3.76 3.14
N GLU A 16 23.80 -3.97 4.26
CA GLU A 16 23.14 -4.29 5.51
C GLU A 16 22.38 -3.02 5.88
N ILE A 17 21.19 -2.90 5.29
CA ILE A 17 20.12 -2.10 5.89
C ILE A 17 19.90 -2.77 7.24
N PHE A 18 20.54 -2.25 8.28
CA PHE A 18 20.24 -2.61 9.66
C PHE A 18 18.76 -2.25 9.89
N SER A 19 17.85 -3.17 9.57
CA SER A 19 16.50 -3.11 10.08
C SER A 19 16.64 -3.44 11.55
N GLU A 20 16.51 -2.44 12.42
CA GLU A 20 16.33 -2.68 13.85
C GLU A 20 15.25 -3.75 14.02
N GLU A 21 15.57 -4.77 14.82
CA GLU A 21 14.63 -5.85 15.07
C GLU A 21 13.46 -5.31 15.90
N VAL A 22 12.26 -5.34 15.31
CA VAL A 22 11.03 -4.91 15.98
C VAL A 22 10.56 -6.06 16.87
N LYS A 23 10.37 -5.78 18.16
CA LYS A 23 9.82 -6.76 19.09
C LYS A 23 8.32 -6.95 18.85
N ILE A 24 7.94 -8.12 18.39
CA ILE A 24 6.55 -8.48 18.11
C ILE A 24 5.84 -8.83 19.42
N THR A 25 4.77 -8.09 19.71
CA THR A 25 3.86 -8.34 20.83
C THR A 25 2.43 -8.47 20.31
N GLN A 26 1.52 -9.00 21.12
CA GLN A 26 0.10 -9.04 20.76
C GLN A 26 -0.47 -7.61 20.55
N GLU A 27 -0.05 -6.64 21.37
CA GLU A 27 -0.41 -5.23 21.22
C GLU A 27 0.09 -4.64 19.90
N TYR A 28 1.30 -5.01 19.45
CA TYR A 28 1.82 -4.60 18.15
C TYR A 28 0.93 -5.12 17.01
N LEU A 29 0.49 -6.39 17.07
CA LEU A 29 -0.36 -6.99 16.05
C LEU A 29 -1.76 -6.38 15.99
N LEU A 30 -2.36 -6.07 17.15
CA LEU A 30 -3.67 -5.41 17.23
C LEU A 30 -3.67 -4.01 16.61
N ASN A 31 -2.53 -3.32 16.62
CA ASN A 31 -2.36 -1.99 16.05
C ASN A 31 -1.82 -2.01 14.59
N SER A 32 -1.70 -3.19 13.97
CA SER A 32 -1.26 -3.28 12.58
C SER A 32 -2.44 -3.06 11.62
N GLU A 33 -2.32 -2.07 10.73
CA GLU A 33 -3.28 -1.83 9.65
C GLU A 33 -2.91 -2.73 8.46
N ALA A 34 -3.22 -4.01 8.61
CA ALA A 34 -3.00 -4.98 7.56
C ALA A 34 -4.34 -5.50 7.03
N ASN A 35 -4.30 -6.12 5.86
CA ASN A 35 -5.40 -6.98 5.40
C ASN A 35 -5.58 -8.22 6.30
N ILE A 36 -4.75 -8.37 7.34
CA ILE A 36 -4.80 -9.40 8.37
C ILE A 36 -5.25 -8.78 9.69
N SER A 37 -6.31 -9.31 10.28
CA SER A 37 -6.72 -9.02 11.65
C SER A 37 -6.16 -10.11 12.57
N PHE A 38 -5.70 -9.69 13.75
CA PHE A 38 -5.28 -10.60 14.81
C PHE A 38 -6.20 -10.39 16.01
N GLU A 39 -6.89 -11.44 16.46
CA GLU A 39 -7.71 -11.38 17.66
C GLU A 39 -7.39 -12.60 18.53
N LYS A 40 -7.03 -12.37 19.81
CA LYS A 40 -6.63 -13.44 20.76
C LYS A 40 -5.54 -14.33 20.15
N ASN A 41 -5.88 -15.55 19.73
CA ASN A 41 -5.01 -16.56 19.12
C ASN A 41 -5.43 -16.92 17.68
N THR A 42 -6.32 -16.14 17.08
CA THR A 42 -6.83 -16.32 15.72
C THR A 42 -6.43 -15.18 14.81
N PHE A 43 -6.34 -15.46 13.51
CA PHE A 43 -6.18 -14.45 12.49
C PHE A 43 -7.21 -14.64 11.39
N GLU A 44 -7.55 -13.54 10.72
CA GLU A 44 -8.30 -13.55 9.48
C GLU A 44 -7.61 -12.65 8.48
N ILE A 45 -7.58 -13.03 7.21
CA ILE A 45 -6.98 -12.23 6.13
C ILE A 45 -7.93 -12.17 4.94
N SER A 46 -8.13 -10.97 4.39
CA SER A 46 -8.80 -10.76 3.11
C SER A 46 -7.78 -10.53 2.00
N THR A 47 -7.93 -11.23 0.88
CA THR A 47 -6.99 -11.13 -0.26
C THR A 47 -7.37 -10.01 -1.23
N GLY A 48 -8.48 -9.30 -0.99
CA GLY A 48 -8.97 -8.21 -1.85
C GLY A 48 -9.57 -8.67 -3.19
N TYR A 49 -9.52 -9.97 -3.52
CA TYR A 49 -10.07 -10.56 -4.75
C TYR A 49 -11.13 -11.62 -4.43
N GLY A 50 -11.98 -11.35 -3.44
CA GLY A 50 -12.99 -12.29 -2.92
C GLY A 50 -12.42 -13.49 -2.14
N GLY A 51 -11.09 -13.59 -2.03
CA GLY A 51 -10.45 -14.63 -1.25
C GLY A 51 -10.24 -14.24 0.20
N TRP A 52 -10.19 -15.25 1.05
CA TRP A 52 -9.85 -15.07 2.45
C TRP A 52 -9.19 -16.32 3.02
N ALA A 53 -8.47 -16.14 4.12
CA ALA A 53 -7.99 -17.24 4.94
C ALA A 53 -8.16 -16.91 6.42
N SER A 54 -8.37 -17.92 7.25
CA SER A 54 -8.38 -17.77 8.70
C SER A 54 -7.77 -18.99 9.37
N GLY A 55 -7.40 -18.81 10.63
CA GLY A 55 -6.80 -19.87 11.42
C GLY A 55 -6.24 -19.36 12.73
N THR A 56 -5.21 -20.03 13.22
CA THR A 56 -4.56 -19.67 14.47
C THR A 56 -3.22 -18.99 14.23
N TYR A 57 -2.77 -18.20 15.20
CA TYR A 57 -1.42 -17.67 15.19
C TYR A 57 -0.78 -17.77 16.57
N ARG A 58 0.55 -17.71 16.58
CA ARG A 58 1.38 -17.61 17.78
C ARG A 58 2.64 -16.82 17.49
N ILE A 59 3.29 -16.32 18.54
CA ILE A 59 4.55 -15.61 18.45
C ILE A 59 5.65 -16.49 19.05
N GLU A 60 6.66 -16.84 18.27
CA GLU A 60 7.79 -17.70 18.68
C GLU A 60 9.09 -17.04 18.25
N ASN A 61 10.02 -16.81 19.17
CA ASN A 61 11.35 -16.26 18.86
C ASN A 61 11.29 -15.02 17.94
N ASN A 62 10.41 -14.07 18.25
CA ASN A 62 10.17 -12.87 17.45
C ASN A 62 9.77 -13.16 15.99
N THR A 63 9.02 -14.24 15.78
CA THR A 63 8.42 -14.64 14.50
C THR A 63 6.94 -14.89 14.73
N ILE A 64 6.10 -14.42 13.82
CA ILE A 64 4.67 -14.74 13.82
C ILE A 64 4.52 -16.04 13.04
N VAL A 65 3.97 -17.05 13.69
CA VAL A 65 3.63 -18.31 13.05
C VAL A 65 2.12 -18.34 12.87
N ILE A 66 1.65 -18.35 11.62
CA ILE A 66 0.24 -18.51 11.29
C ILE A 66 -0.01 -19.92 10.77
N VAL A 67 -1.16 -20.49 11.13
CA VAL A 67 -1.62 -21.79 10.67
C VAL A 67 -3.03 -21.62 10.10
N PRO A 68 -3.17 -21.37 8.78
CA PRO A 68 -4.48 -21.26 8.16
C PRO A 68 -5.18 -22.61 8.21
N ASN A 69 -6.33 -22.70 8.86
CA ASN A 69 -7.14 -23.92 8.87
C ASN A 69 -8.37 -23.80 7.95
N ASN A 70 -8.63 -22.60 7.43
CA ASN A 70 -9.69 -22.30 6.50
C ASN A 70 -9.15 -21.36 5.42
N ILE A 71 -9.23 -21.77 4.15
CA ILE A 71 -8.74 -21.00 3.01
C ILE A 71 -9.80 -21.06 1.92
N ASN A 72 -10.28 -19.90 1.51
CA ASN A 72 -11.17 -19.75 0.37
C ASN A 72 -10.47 -18.88 -0.68
N TYR A 73 -9.50 -19.47 -1.38
CA TYR A 73 -8.84 -18.83 -2.51
C TYR A 73 -8.21 -19.90 -3.40
N TYR A 74 -8.58 -19.88 -4.68
CA TYR A 74 -8.14 -20.88 -5.64
C TYR A 74 -6.62 -20.91 -5.75
N GLY A 75 -6.04 -22.09 -5.55
CA GLY A 75 -4.60 -22.30 -5.67
C GLY A 75 -3.80 -22.02 -4.39
N LEU A 76 -4.44 -21.78 -3.24
CA LEU A 76 -3.78 -21.70 -1.92
C LEU A 76 -4.20 -22.81 -0.95
N GLU A 77 -5.05 -23.73 -1.36
CA GLU A 77 -5.58 -24.83 -0.53
C GLU A 77 -4.46 -25.71 0.02
N TYR A 78 -3.36 -25.84 -0.72
CA TYR A 78 -2.20 -26.61 -0.30
C TYR A 78 -1.45 -26.01 0.90
N LEU A 79 -1.78 -24.79 1.34
CA LEU A 79 -1.26 -24.15 2.55
C LEU A 79 -2.10 -24.46 3.79
N GLN A 80 -3.27 -25.05 3.64
CA GLN A 80 -4.14 -25.38 4.77
C GLN A 80 -3.41 -26.31 5.76
N ASN A 81 -3.49 -25.95 7.03
CA ASN A 81 -2.82 -26.58 8.17
C ASN A 81 -1.28 -26.58 8.10
N LYS A 82 -0.67 -25.74 7.25
CA LYS A 82 0.79 -25.55 7.24
C LYS A 82 1.18 -24.34 8.07
N GLU A 83 2.28 -24.46 8.79
CA GLU A 83 2.87 -23.33 9.49
C GLU A 83 3.53 -22.40 8.49
N ILE A 84 3.18 -21.11 8.59
CA ILE A 84 3.77 -20.05 7.80
C ILE A 84 4.40 -19.02 8.74
N HIS A 85 5.67 -18.73 8.53
CA HIS A 85 6.49 -17.91 9.40
C HIS A 85 6.71 -16.53 8.82
N TYR A 86 6.50 -15.50 9.64
CA TYR A 86 6.70 -14.10 9.31
C TYR A 86 7.63 -13.42 10.29
N LYS A 87 8.59 -12.66 9.77
CA LYS A 87 9.35 -11.67 10.54
C LYS A 87 8.79 -10.28 10.32
N VAL A 88 8.93 -9.42 11.31
CA VAL A 88 8.72 -7.99 11.12
C VAL A 88 10.06 -7.34 10.83
N ILE A 89 10.16 -6.68 9.68
CA ILE A 89 11.32 -5.85 9.34
C ILE A 89 10.91 -4.39 9.37
N ARG A 90 11.80 -3.52 9.84
CA ARG A 90 11.63 -2.08 9.66
C ARG A 90 11.78 -1.73 8.18
N GLN A 91 10.69 -1.38 7.52
CA GLN A 91 10.71 -0.94 6.14
C GLN A 91 10.64 0.57 6.12
N LYS A 92 11.63 1.22 5.52
CA LYS A 92 11.55 2.66 5.25
C LYS A 92 10.65 2.92 4.04
N ASN A 93 9.37 2.53 4.13
CA ASN A 93 8.36 3.04 3.22
C ASN A 93 7.76 4.32 3.84
N SER A 94 6.99 5.06 3.06
CA SER A 94 6.61 6.42 3.44
C SER A 94 5.47 6.50 4.47
N ILE A 95 4.63 5.46 4.61
CA ILE A 95 3.40 5.51 5.43
C ILE A 95 3.39 4.46 6.55
N TYR A 96 4.10 3.36 6.37
CA TYR A 96 4.22 2.26 7.31
C TYR A 96 5.67 2.17 7.78
N THR A 97 5.84 1.85 9.05
CA THR A 97 7.18 1.80 9.67
C THR A 97 7.87 0.47 9.47
N ASP A 98 7.07 -0.59 9.40
CA ASP A 98 7.56 -1.96 9.36
C ASP A 98 6.92 -2.73 8.18
N SER A 99 7.22 -4.01 8.02
CA SER A 99 6.54 -4.93 7.10
C SER A 99 6.63 -6.35 7.65
N PHE A 100 5.56 -7.12 7.48
CA PHE A 100 5.62 -8.56 7.67
C PHE A 100 6.28 -9.20 6.43
N VAL A 101 7.29 -10.02 6.65
CA VAL A 101 8.02 -10.73 5.59
C VAL A 101 7.95 -12.21 5.87
N CYS A 102 7.32 -12.94 4.95
CA CYS A 102 7.33 -14.39 5.02
C CYS A 102 8.76 -14.91 4.78
N ILE A 103 9.26 -15.70 5.71
CA ILE A 103 10.59 -16.31 5.62
C ILE A 103 10.56 -17.73 5.03
N ASP A 104 9.37 -18.29 4.83
CA ASP A 104 9.22 -19.61 4.24
C ASP A 104 9.31 -19.59 2.72
N ASN A 105 9.77 -20.72 2.17
CA ASN A 105 9.94 -20.93 0.75
C ASN A 105 9.07 -22.10 0.25
N TYR A 106 7.76 -21.96 0.38
CA TYR A 106 6.80 -22.90 -0.20
C TYR A 106 6.45 -22.51 -1.64
N LYS A 107 6.32 -23.49 -2.53
CA LYS A 107 5.80 -23.27 -3.88
C LYS A 107 4.38 -22.69 -3.80
N GLY A 108 4.17 -21.50 -4.34
CA GLY A 108 2.87 -20.82 -4.39
C GLY A 108 2.57 -19.88 -3.21
N ILE A 109 3.55 -19.59 -2.34
CA ILE A 109 3.36 -18.68 -1.20
C ILE A 109 3.36 -17.20 -1.60
N ASP A 110 3.78 -16.90 -2.83
CA ASP A 110 3.88 -15.54 -3.36
C ASP A 110 2.58 -14.72 -3.25
N PRO A 111 1.38 -15.30 -3.46
CA PRO A 111 0.13 -14.61 -3.16
C PRO A 111 0.02 -14.25 -1.68
N ILE A 112 0.28 -15.17 -0.73
CA ILE A 112 0.22 -14.82 0.71
C ILE A 112 1.31 -13.82 1.11
N LYS A 113 2.50 -13.90 0.52
CA LYS A 113 3.56 -12.87 0.67
C LYS A 113 3.08 -11.48 0.25
N SER A 114 2.27 -11.39 -0.80
CA SER A 114 1.71 -10.11 -1.26
C SER A 114 0.60 -9.58 -0.34
N PHE A 115 -0.15 -10.47 0.34
CA PHE A 115 -1.25 -10.11 1.23
C PHE A 115 -0.76 -9.66 2.62
N VAL A 116 0.28 -10.30 3.15
CA VAL A 116 0.80 -10.07 4.51
C VAL A 116 2.03 -9.18 4.47
N ASN A 117 1.95 -7.98 3.88
CA ASN A 117 3.14 -7.13 3.66
C ASN A 117 3.03 -5.69 4.19
N ARG A 118 1.93 -5.35 4.89
CA ARG A 118 1.73 -4.02 5.45
C ARG A 118 1.66 -4.10 6.97
N SER A 119 2.45 -3.27 7.64
CA SER A 119 2.59 -3.24 9.10
C SER A 119 1.72 -2.16 9.77
N SER A 120 2.05 -1.80 11.01
CA SER A 120 1.58 -0.60 11.69
C SER A 120 1.85 0.67 10.87
N ARG A 121 0.75 1.27 10.43
CA ARG A 121 0.72 2.59 9.82
C ARG A 121 1.21 3.64 10.82
N LEU A 122 1.95 4.63 10.33
CA LEU A 122 2.31 5.81 11.13
C LEU A 122 1.04 6.54 11.60
N PRO A 123 0.99 7.02 12.85
CA PRO A 123 -0.21 7.63 13.41
C PRO A 123 -0.63 8.90 12.65
N GLU A 124 -1.92 9.24 12.73
CA GLU A 124 -2.43 10.52 12.24
C GLU A 124 -1.59 11.70 12.77
N GLY A 125 -1.39 12.70 11.93
CA GLY A 125 -0.57 13.88 12.23
C GLY A 125 0.93 13.69 11.94
N SER A 126 1.39 12.45 11.70
CA SER A 126 2.78 12.18 11.32
C SER A 126 3.17 12.94 10.06
N LEU A 127 4.33 13.60 10.10
CA LEU A 127 4.95 14.23 8.93
C LEU A 127 5.85 13.21 8.23
N ILE A 128 5.51 12.86 7.00
CA ILE A 128 6.29 11.95 6.17
C ILE A 128 6.87 12.68 4.97
N LYS A 129 8.05 12.24 4.54
CA LYS A 129 8.76 12.83 3.39
C LYS A 129 8.75 11.83 2.24
N ILE A 130 7.87 12.04 1.26
CA ILE A 130 7.76 11.19 0.06
C ILE A 130 8.94 11.46 -0.88
N LYS A 131 9.31 12.74 -1.01
CA LYS A 131 10.42 13.23 -1.84
C LYS A 131 11.06 14.46 -1.20
N PRO A 132 12.26 14.89 -1.65
CA PRO A 132 12.90 16.13 -1.19
C PRO A 132 11.95 17.34 -1.08
N ASP A 133 11.01 17.45 -2.01
CA ASP A 133 10.06 18.54 -2.23
C ASP A 133 8.60 18.19 -1.87
N ILE A 134 8.33 16.97 -1.39
CA ILE A 134 6.99 16.53 -1.00
C ILE A 134 7.01 16.06 0.45
N GLU A 135 6.43 16.89 1.30
CA GLU A 135 6.10 16.57 2.69
C GLU A 135 4.58 16.41 2.85
N VAL A 136 4.17 15.39 3.60
CA VAL A 136 2.77 14.97 3.75
C VAL A 136 2.46 14.81 5.23
N ILE A 137 1.30 15.31 5.65
CA ILE A 137 0.73 15.04 6.95
C ILE A 137 -0.25 13.88 6.77
N LEU A 138 -0.03 12.78 7.49
CA LEU A 138 -0.95 11.65 7.51
C LEU A 138 -2.24 12.03 8.24
N LEU A 139 -3.36 11.54 7.71
CA LEU A 139 -4.70 11.75 8.28
C LEU A 139 -5.24 10.43 8.80
N GLU A 140 -6.24 10.42 9.67
CA GLU A 140 -7.08 9.22 9.80
C GLU A 140 -7.65 8.88 8.41
N GLU A 141 -7.62 7.61 7.99
CA GLU A 141 -8.15 7.25 6.69
C GLU A 141 -9.65 7.55 6.65
N TYR A 142 -10.11 8.21 5.58
CA TYR A 142 -11.53 8.44 5.39
C TYR A 142 -11.93 8.33 3.93
N LEU A 143 -13.20 8.01 3.72
CA LEU A 143 -13.80 7.95 2.39
C LEU A 143 -14.20 9.35 1.94
N ALA A 144 -13.76 9.75 0.76
CA ALA A 144 -14.18 10.97 0.08
C ALA A 144 -14.88 10.64 -1.23
N GLU A 145 -15.85 11.46 -1.61
CA GLU A 145 -16.49 11.41 -2.92
C GLU A 145 -15.94 12.54 -3.80
N VAL A 146 -15.75 12.22 -5.07
CA VAL A 146 -15.30 13.16 -6.07
C VAL A 146 -16.48 14.03 -6.54
N ASN A 147 -16.38 15.35 -6.39
CA ASN A 147 -17.50 16.26 -6.70
C ASN A 147 -17.54 16.74 -8.17
N ASP A 148 -16.49 16.48 -8.95
CA ASP A 148 -16.37 16.76 -10.40
C ASP A 148 -15.32 15.84 -11.06
N ASN A 149 -15.38 15.66 -12.37
CA ASN A 149 -14.43 14.84 -13.12
C ASN A 149 -12.98 15.30 -12.88
N VAL A 150 -12.15 14.43 -12.29
CA VAL A 150 -10.81 14.83 -11.81
C VAL A 150 -9.70 13.94 -12.34
N ASN A 151 -8.58 14.55 -12.71
CA ASN A 151 -7.39 13.80 -13.08
C ASN A 151 -6.66 13.32 -11.81
N ILE A 152 -6.42 12.02 -11.71
CA ILE A 152 -5.51 11.46 -10.72
C ILE A 152 -4.07 11.63 -11.23
N ARG A 153 -3.15 11.99 -10.34
CA ARG A 153 -1.76 12.29 -10.72
C ARG A 153 -0.74 11.50 -9.92
N ASP A 154 0.43 11.28 -10.51
CA ASP A 154 1.58 10.61 -9.88
C ASP A 154 2.44 11.53 -9.00
N TYR A 155 2.11 12.82 -8.98
CA TYR A 155 2.80 13.87 -8.25
C TYR A 155 1.81 15.01 -7.94
N PRO A 156 1.86 15.64 -6.74
CA PRO A 156 0.96 16.71 -6.30
C PRO A 156 1.20 18.05 -7.03
N SER A 157 1.01 18.07 -8.33
CA SER A 157 1.18 19.26 -9.20
C SER A 157 0.36 19.12 -10.47
N LEU A 158 -0.05 20.24 -11.06
CA LEU A 158 -0.65 20.26 -12.41
C LEU A 158 0.30 19.76 -13.51
N LYS A 159 1.60 19.73 -13.25
CA LYS A 159 2.64 19.14 -14.11
C LYS A 159 2.93 17.66 -13.80
N GLY A 160 2.22 17.06 -12.84
CA GLY A 160 2.25 15.62 -12.59
C GLY A 160 1.64 14.85 -13.76
N ASN A 161 2.16 13.66 -14.04
CA ASN A 161 1.60 12.79 -15.07
C ASN A 161 0.21 12.32 -14.63
N LYS A 162 -0.68 12.14 -15.60
CA LYS A 162 -2.06 11.72 -15.33
C LYS A 162 -2.16 10.21 -15.39
N PHE A 163 -2.99 9.63 -14.53
CA PHE A 163 -3.45 8.27 -14.67
C PHE A 163 -4.72 8.21 -15.52
N ILE A 164 -4.88 7.12 -16.26
CA ILE A 164 -6.13 6.73 -16.90
C ILE A 164 -6.63 5.42 -16.28
N ILE A 165 -7.94 5.22 -16.30
CA ILE A 165 -8.62 4.04 -15.79
C ILE A 165 -9.07 3.20 -16.98
N GLU A 166 -8.62 1.95 -17.07
CA GLU A 166 -8.99 0.97 -18.10
C GLU A 166 -9.82 -0.16 -17.46
N PHE A 167 -10.84 -0.63 -18.19
CA PHE A 167 -11.64 -1.81 -17.86
C PHE A 167 -11.03 -3.02 -18.55
N ARG A 168 -10.75 -4.08 -17.79
CA ARG A 168 -10.06 -5.27 -18.32
C ARG A 168 -10.87 -5.96 -19.42
N ASP A 169 -12.21 -5.92 -19.37
CA ASP A 169 -13.05 -6.80 -20.19
C ASP A 169 -14.31 -6.15 -20.81
N SER A 170 -14.52 -4.83 -20.71
CA SER A 170 -15.78 -4.22 -21.20
C SER A 170 -15.76 -3.72 -22.64
N GLY A 171 -14.58 -3.59 -23.27
CA GLY A 171 -14.45 -2.93 -24.58
C GLY A 171 -14.77 -1.42 -24.53
N ASP A 172 -15.05 -0.88 -23.36
CA ASP A 172 -15.30 0.55 -23.17
C ASP A 172 -14.01 1.34 -23.32
N LYS A 173 -14.16 2.59 -23.74
CA LYS A 173 -13.03 3.51 -23.83
C LYS A 173 -12.51 3.83 -22.42
N PRO A 174 -11.19 3.89 -22.23
CA PRO A 174 -10.61 4.27 -20.95
C PRO A 174 -11.10 5.64 -20.48
N PHE A 175 -11.36 5.76 -19.19
CA PHE A 175 -11.63 7.06 -18.58
C PHE A 175 -10.30 7.80 -18.36
N LYS A 176 -10.19 9.00 -18.93
CA LYS A 176 -9.04 9.89 -18.74
C LYS A 176 -9.03 10.62 -17.39
N TYR A 177 -10.09 10.47 -16.62
CA TYR A 177 -10.34 11.12 -15.34
C TYR A 177 -11.15 10.18 -14.46
N LEU A 178 -11.06 10.34 -13.15
CA LEU A 178 -11.98 9.72 -12.21
C LEU A 178 -13.32 10.46 -12.27
N PRO A 179 -14.43 9.80 -12.65
CA PRO A 179 -15.72 10.46 -12.79
C PRO A 179 -16.27 11.02 -11.47
N LYS A 180 -17.06 12.08 -11.57
CA LYS A 180 -17.87 12.59 -10.46
C LYS A 180 -18.70 11.47 -9.80
N GLY A 181 -18.80 11.50 -8.48
CA GLY A 181 -19.54 10.54 -7.66
C GLY A 181 -18.75 9.29 -7.30
N LYS A 182 -17.57 9.06 -7.89
CA LYS A 182 -16.69 7.96 -7.48
C LYS A 182 -16.04 8.26 -6.13
N LYS A 183 -15.79 7.21 -5.36
CA LYS A 183 -15.22 7.27 -4.02
C LYS A 183 -13.72 6.99 -4.03
N VAL A 184 -13.00 7.62 -3.10
CA VAL A 184 -11.56 7.41 -2.88
C VAL A 184 -11.28 7.36 -1.39
N PHE A 185 -10.31 6.54 -0.97
CA PHE A 185 -9.75 6.64 0.37
C PHE A 185 -8.71 7.76 0.39
N VAL A 186 -8.83 8.65 1.37
CA VAL A 186 -7.88 9.72 1.62
C VAL A 186 -7.00 9.33 2.80
N LYS A 187 -5.68 9.31 2.58
CA LYS A 187 -4.69 8.83 3.57
C LYS A 187 -3.80 9.94 4.14
N GLY A 188 -3.75 11.09 3.47
CA GLY A 188 -2.86 12.17 3.82
C GLY A 188 -3.07 13.39 2.95
N ARG A 189 -2.44 14.50 3.33
CA ARG A 189 -2.41 15.73 2.54
C ARG A 189 -1.03 16.34 2.53
N THR A 190 -0.70 17.11 1.49
CA THR A 190 0.53 17.91 1.50
C THR A 190 0.57 18.81 2.72
N LYS A 191 1.77 19.05 3.25
CA LYS A 191 1.99 19.96 4.38
C LYS A 191 1.52 21.38 4.04
N ASN A 192 1.82 21.82 2.82
CA ASN A 192 1.50 23.15 2.33
C ASN A 192 0.26 23.14 1.42
N LYS A 193 -0.49 24.25 1.45
CA LYS A 193 -1.54 24.53 0.46
C LYS A 193 -0.91 25.04 -0.82
N TYR A 194 -1.61 24.81 -1.92
CA TYR A 194 -1.25 25.27 -3.25
C TYR A 194 -2.40 26.14 -3.76
N LYS A 195 -2.07 27.17 -4.55
CA LYS A 195 -3.07 27.94 -5.30
C LYS A 195 -3.12 27.39 -6.71
N ILE A 196 -4.29 26.92 -7.14
CA ILE A 196 -4.57 26.51 -8.52
C ILE A 196 -5.76 27.34 -8.96
N ASN A 197 -5.58 28.12 -10.03
CA ASN A 197 -6.52 29.18 -10.42
C ASN A 197 -6.82 30.07 -9.19
N ASP A 198 -8.09 30.24 -8.81
CA ASP A 198 -8.50 31.08 -7.67
C ASP A 198 -8.71 30.31 -6.36
N LYS A 199 -8.31 29.04 -6.33
CA LYS A 199 -8.65 28.13 -5.23
C LYS A 199 -7.38 27.74 -4.48
N ILE A 200 -7.43 27.84 -3.16
CA ILE A 200 -6.31 27.50 -2.28
C ILE A 200 -6.67 26.25 -1.49
N ASN A 201 -6.01 25.13 -1.80
CA ASN A 201 -6.29 23.84 -1.17
C ASN A 201 -5.02 22.97 -1.07
N TYR A 202 -5.12 21.82 -0.41
CA TYR A 202 -4.05 20.83 -0.37
C TYR A 202 -4.13 19.87 -1.56
N TRP A 203 -3.03 19.19 -1.85
CA TRP A 203 -3.11 17.93 -2.59
C TRP A 203 -3.29 16.80 -1.59
N TYR A 204 -4.17 15.87 -1.92
CA TYR A 204 -4.51 14.72 -1.09
C TYR A 204 -3.92 13.47 -1.70
N MET A 205 -3.30 12.67 -0.84
CA MET A 205 -2.81 11.34 -1.14
C MET A 205 -3.97 10.37 -1.04
N ILE A 206 -4.29 9.69 -2.15
CA ILE A 206 -5.51 8.90 -2.27
C ILE A 206 -5.26 7.48 -2.76
N TYR A 207 -6.19 6.59 -2.44
CA TYR A 207 -6.34 5.29 -3.08
C TYR A 207 -7.75 5.23 -3.70
N PRO A 208 -7.87 5.17 -5.03
CA PRO A 208 -9.18 5.20 -5.69
C PRO A 208 -9.90 3.87 -5.50
N PHE A 209 -11.22 3.93 -5.29
CA PHE A 209 -12.06 2.74 -5.28
C PHE A 209 -12.35 2.36 -6.72
N LEU A 210 -11.58 1.41 -7.23
CA LEU A 210 -11.73 0.84 -8.56
C LEU A 210 -12.47 -0.50 -8.44
N ASP A 211 -13.33 -0.81 -9.42
CA ASP A 211 -13.97 -2.12 -9.48
C ASP A 211 -12.91 -3.21 -9.76
N GLU A 212 -13.17 -4.48 -9.44
CA GLU A 212 -12.15 -5.55 -9.47
C GLU A 212 -11.53 -5.81 -10.86
N TYR A 213 -12.21 -5.36 -11.92
CA TYR A 213 -11.76 -5.43 -13.31
C TYR A 213 -11.15 -4.11 -13.81
N ASP A 214 -11.13 -3.08 -12.99
CA ASP A 214 -10.58 -1.77 -13.34
C ASP A 214 -9.11 -1.71 -12.91
N TYR A 215 -8.28 -1.12 -13.75
CA TYR A 215 -6.91 -0.81 -13.36
C TYR A 215 -6.50 0.59 -13.83
N MET A 216 -5.56 1.16 -13.09
CA MET A 216 -4.98 2.45 -13.41
C MET A 216 -3.54 2.30 -13.88
N HIS A 217 -3.19 3.09 -14.89
CA HIS A 217 -1.83 3.26 -15.34
C HIS A 217 -1.64 4.68 -15.87
N LEU A 218 -0.39 5.12 -16.03
CA LEU A 218 -0.11 6.46 -16.55
C LEU A 218 -0.58 6.58 -18.01
N GLU A 219 -1.15 7.73 -18.38
CA GLU A 219 -1.59 8.01 -19.75
C GLU A 219 -0.48 7.73 -20.78
N ASP A 220 0.77 8.02 -20.41
CA ASP A 220 1.96 7.57 -21.13
C ASP A 220 2.57 6.34 -20.43
N LYS A 221 2.35 5.15 -21.00
CA LYS A 221 2.86 3.85 -20.52
C LYS A 221 4.41 3.77 -20.54
N SER A 222 5.11 4.67 -21.23
CA SER A 222 6.59 4.68 -21.28
C SER A 222 7.23 5.36 -20.06
N ILE A 223 6.46 6.14 -19.31
CA ILE A 223 6.93 6.90 -18.15
C ILE A 223 6.77 6.08 -16.87
N LYS A 224 7.71 6.27 -15.93
CA LYS A 224 7.58 5.73 -14.56
C LYS A 224 6.89 6.76 -13.64
N PRO A 225 6.02 6.32 -12.72
CA PRO A 225 5.41 7.21 -11.73
C PRO A 225 6.47 7.99 -10.95
N LYS A 226 6.24 9.29 -10.81
CA LYS A 226 7.11 10.15 -10.00
C LYS A 226 7.04 9.78 -8.53
N THR A 227 5.88 9.36 -8.02
CA THR A 227 5.74 8.84 -6.65
C THR A 227 4.99 7.51 -6.67
N GLU A 228 5.11 6.73 -5.60
CA GLU A 228 4.34 5.50 -5.40
C GLU A 228 2.85 5.76 -5.07
N HIS A 229 2.48 7.04 -4.90
CA HIS A 229 1.16 7.47 -4.45
C HIS A 229 0.39 8.19 -5.53
N ASN A 230 -0.93 8.13 -5.41
CA ASN A 230 -1.86 8.84 -6.28
C ASN A 230 -2.34 10.14 -5.61
N TRP A 231 -2.51 11.18 -6.42
CA TRP A 231 -2.79 12.53 -5.93
C TRP A 231 -4.01 13.14 -6.61
N ILE A 232 -4.88 13.75 -5.80
CA ILE A 232 -6.01 14.58 -6.24
C ILE A 232 -5.92 15.94 -5.53
N TYR A 233 -6.25 17.02 -6.25
CA TYR A 233 -6.33 18.34 -5.64
C TYR A 233 -7.63 18.48 -4.83
N GLY A 234 -7.54 19.01 -3.61
CA GLY A 234 -8.61 18.95 -2.62
C GLY A 234 -9.90 19.67 -2.96
N GLU A 235 -9.90 20.55 -3.97
CA GLU A 235 -11.12 21.19 -4.45
C GLU A 235 -12.15 20.18 -4.97
N PHE A 236 -11.67 19.03 -5.45
CA PHE A 236 -12.50 18.00 -6.07
C PHE A 236 -13.01 16.94 -5.09
N LEU A 237 -12.71 17.07 -3.79
CA LEU A 237 -13.02 16.05 -2.78
C LEU A 237 -13.99 16.58 -1.73
N GLU A 238 -15.05 15.82 -1.48
CA GLU A 238 -15.98 16.04 -0.37
C GLU A 238 -15.96 14.81 0.55
N LYS A 239 -15.85 15.02 1.88
CA LYS A 239 -15.86 13.90 2.82
C LYS A 239 -17.20 13.17 2.72
N SER A 240 -17.17 11.86 2.46
CA SER A 240 -18.38 11.08 2.29
C SER A 240 -19.13 10.97 3.62
N LYS A 241 -20.47 11.04 3.56
CA LYS A 241 -21.36 10.85 4.72
C LYS A 241 -21.69 9.38 4.98
N THR A 242 -21.23 8.46 4.13
CA THR A 242 -21.43 7.02 4.31
C THR A 242 -20.19 6.42 4.94
N ASP A 243 -20.39 5.59 5.96
CA ASP A 243 -19.34 4.80 6.59
C ASP A 243 -18.68 3.85 5.57
N PHE A 244 -17.51 3.33 5.94
CA PHE A 244 -16.76 2.38 5.14
C PHE A 244 -17.69 1.29 4.57
N PRO A 245 -17.61 0.96 3.26
CA PRO A 245 -18.39 -0.15 2.73
C PRO A 245 -18.04 -1.41 3.54
N ASN A 246 -19.05 -1.97 4.22
CA ASN A 246 -18.91 -3.25 4.88
C ASN A 246 -18.69 -4.30 3.78
N TYR A 247 -17.44 -4.69 3.57
CA TYR A 247 -17.12 -5.89 2.82
C TYR A 247 -17.55 -7.08 3.68
N LYS A 248 -18.75 -7.60 3.40
CA LYS A 248 -19.18 -8.92 3.87
C LYS A 248 -18.93 -9.94 2.79
#